data_AF-A0AA42R0X0-F1
#
_entry.id   AF-A0AA42R0X0-F1
#
_cell.length_a   1.000
_cell.length_b   1.000
_cell.length_c   1.000
_cell.angle_alpha   90.00
_cell.angle_beta   90.00
_cell.angle_gamma   90.00
#
_symmetry.space_group_name_H-M   'P 1'
#
loop_
_entity.id
_entity.type
_entity.pdbx_description
1 polymer ?
#
loop_
_entity_poly.entity_id
_entity_poly.type
_entity_poly.pdbx_seq_one_letter_code
_entity_poly.pdbx_strand_id
1 'polypeptide(L)' 'MAGLTKEQRAQRDAEKLAAQQGIELVVMVRDTPEFPGGPLRADVHPDEVDNWLALDWRLEE' A
#
# COMPACT_ATOMS: atom_id res chain seq x y z
N MET A 1 27.82 -23.55 3.06
CA MET A 1 26.65 -22.72 2.70
C MET A 1 27.06 -21.27 2.90
N ALA A 2 27.43 -20.57 1.84
CA ALA A 2 27.89 -19.19 1.96
C ALA A 2 26.71 -18.28 2.32
N GLY A 3 26.72 -17.72 3.53
CA GLY A 3 25.81 -16.66 3.91
C GLY A 3 26.09 -15.39 3.10
N LEU A 4 25.06 -14.60 2.86
CA LEU A 4 25.17 -13.33 2.13
C LEU A 4 26.24 -12.43 2.77
N THR A 5 27.13 -11.88 1.94
CA THR A 5 28.13 -10.90 2.35
C THR A 5 27.48 -9.59 2.80
N LYS A 6 28.20 -8.74 3.53
CA LYS A 6 27.67 -7.46 4.04
C LYS A 6 27.14 -6.56 2.92
N GLU A 7 27.83 -6.53 1.77
CA GLU A 7 27.40 -5.79 0.57
C GLU A 7 26.09 -6.32 -0.01
N GLN A 8 25.91 -7.64 -0.06
CA GLN A 8 24.66 -8.25 -0.56
C GLN A 8 23.44 -7.95 0.33
N ARG A 9 23.66 -7.82 1.65
CA ARG A 9 22.62 -7.38 2.58
C ARG A 9 22.26 -5.91 2.33
N ALA A 10 23.28 -5.04 2.24
CA ALA A 10 23.08 -3.62 1.97
C ALA A 10 22.36 -3.35 0.64
N GLN A 11 22.67 -4.13 -0.40
CA GLN A 11 21.99 -4.06 -1.70
C GLN A 11 20.49 -4.37 -1.56
N ARG A 12 20.14 -5.46 -0.87
CA ARG A 12 18.73 -5.85 -0.64
C ARG A 12 17.97 -4.84 0.22
N ASP A 13 18.61 -4.27 1.23
CA ASP A 13 18.00 -3.23 2.06
C ASP A 13 17.76 -1.96 1.25
N ALA A 14 18.70 -1.56 0.39
CA ALA A 14 18.54 -0.43 -0.52
C ALA A 14 17.44 -0.68 -1.58
N GLU A 15 17.37 -1.87 -2.16
CA GLU A 15 16.27 -2.26 -3.07
C GLU A 15 14.91 -2.25 -2.37
N LYS A 16 14.84 -2.74 -1.13
CA LYS A 16 13.62 -2.64 -0.32
C LYS A 16 13.23 -1.20 0.00
N LEU A 17 14.19 -0.33 0.28
CA LEU A 17 13.92 1.07 0.55
C LEU A 17 13.43 1.79 -0.72
N ALA A 18 14.06 1.52 -1.87
CA ALA A 18 13.66 2.06 -3.15
C ALA A 18 12.25 1.60 -3.55
N ALA A 19 11.92 0.33 -3.33
CA ALA A 19 10.57 -0.20 -3.53
C ALA A 19 9.52 0.46 -2.62
N GLN A 20 9.90 0.86 -1.40
CA GLN A 20 9.01 1.58 -0.48
C GLN A 20 8.85 3.06 -0.83
N GLN A 21 9.84 3.69 -1.46
CA GLN A 21 9.81 5.11 -1.83
C GLN A 21 9.06 5.42 -3.12
N GLY A 22 8.71 4.40 -3.91
CA GLY A 22 7.94 4.52 -5.15
C GLY A 22 6.52 3.97 -5.07
N ILE A 23 5.97 3.78 -3.87
CA ILE A 23 4.60 3.26 -3.73
C ILE A 23 3.62 4.35 -4.18
N GLU A 24 3.11 4.20 -5.39
CA GLU A 24 1.99 4.98 -5.90
C GLU A 24 0.73 4.54 -5.15
N LEU A 25 0.31 5.33 -4.18
CA LEU A 25 -0.94 5.10 -3.47
C LEU A 25 -2.12 5.54 -4.34
N VAL A 26 -3.20 4.79 -4.23
CA VAL A 26 -4.45 5.02 -4.94
C VAL A 26 -5.47 5.56 -3.94
N VAL A 27 -6.07 6.69 -4.26
CA VAL A 27 -7.12 7.25 -3.43
C VAL A 27 -8.40 6.44 -3.62
N MET A 28 -8.94 5.93 -2.53
CA MET A 28 -10.25 5.30 -2.48
C MET A 28 -11.20 6.09 -1.60
N VAL A 29 -12.46 6.15 -2.01
CA VAL A 29 -13.53 6.87 -1.33
C VAL A 29 -14.74 5.97 -1.10
N ARG A 30 -15.61 6.35 -0.17
CA ARG A 30 -16.92 5.72 0.06
C ARG A 30 -17.94 6.76 0.53
N ASP A 31 -19.22 6.49 0.34
CA ASP A 31 -20.29 7.43 0.73
C ASP A 31 -20.72 7.27 2.19
N THR A 32 -20.80 6.03 2.68
CA THR A 32 -21.26 5.73 4.04
C THR A 32 -20.10 5.13 4.82
N PRO A 33 -19.67 5.72 5.95
CA PRO A 33 -18.52 5.18 6.69
C PRO A 33 -18.89 3.85 7.34
N GLU A 34 -17.92 2.94 7.47
CA GLU A 34 -18.15 1.61 8.05
C GLU A 34 -18.61 1.67 9.51
N PHE A 35 -18.19 2.70 10.24
CA PHE A 35 -18.58 2.99 11.60
C PHE A 35 -18.88 4.48 11.77
N PRO A 36 -19.66 4.89 12.78
CA PRO A 36 -19.98 6.30 13.02
C PRO A 36 -18.71 7.16 13.14
N GLY A 37 -18.56 8.14 12.23
CA GLY A 37 -17.39 9.01 12.17
C GLY A 37 -16.15 8.41 11.50
N GLY A 38 -16.27 7.27 10.81
CA GLY A 38 -15.19 6.67 10.05
C GLY A 38 -14.77 7.46 8.81
N PRO A 39 -13.63 7.11 8.20
CA PRO A 39 -13.11 7.81 7.02
C PRO A 39 -13.98 7.54 5.79
N LEU A 40 -14.14 8.57 4.96
CA LEU A 40 -14.76 8.49 3.63
C LEU A 40 -13.72 8.49 2.50
N ARG A 41 -12.45 8.65 2.84
CA ARG A 41 -11.32 8.72 1.91
C ARG A 41 -10.09 8.10 2.54
N ALA A 42 -9.32 7.33 1.77
CA ALA A 42 -8.07 6.70 2.21
C ALA A 42 -7.09 6.57 1.03
N ASP A 43 -5.79 6.68 1.32
CA ASP A 43 -4.72 6.35 0.38
C ASP A 43 -4.38 4.86 0.54
N VAL A 44 -4.63 4.07 -0.51
CA VAL A 44 -4.61 2.60 -0.49
C VAL A 44 -3.52 2.08 -1.42
N HIS A 45 -2.85 1.00 -1.03
CA HIS A 45 -1.88 0.35 -1.91
C HIS A 45 -2.57 -0.28 -3.13
N PRO A 46 -2.02 -0.21 -4.36
CA PRO A 46 -2.63 -0.82 -5.55
C PRO A 46 -2.99 -2.30 -5.38
N ASP A 47 -2.14 -3.08 -4.71
CA ASP A 47 -2.39 -4.50 -4.39
C ASP A 47 -3.59 -4.74 -3.46
N GLU A 48 -4.01 -3.72 -2.70
CA GLU A 48 -5.14 -3.83 -1.77
C GLU A 48 -6.45 -3.31 -2.36
N VAL A 49 -6.44 -2.66 -3.52
CA VAL A 49 -7.64 -2.04 -4.12
C VAL A 49 -8.81 -3.02 -4.24
N ASP A 50 -8.58 -4.27 -4.64
CA ASP A 50 -9.63 -5.30 -4.76
C ASP A 50 -10.33 -5.58 -3.42
N ASN A 51 -9.56 -5.63 -2.33
CA ASN A 51 -10.10 -5.83 -0.99
C ASN A 51 -10.99 -4.66 -0.57
N TRP A 52 -10.59 -3.44 -0.92
CA TRP A 52 -11.35 -2.23 -0.60
C TRP A 52 -12.60 -2.10 -1.47
N LEU A 53 -12.52 -2.47 -2.75
CA LEU A 53 -13.69 -2.60 -3.63
C LEU A 53 -14.72 -3.59 -3.06
N ALA A 54 -14.27 -4.70 -2.49
CA ALA A 54 -15.15 -5.67 -1.81
C ALA A 54 -15.82 -5.11 -0.55
N LEU A 55 -15.29 -4.03 0.03
CA LEU A 55 -15.82 -3.32 1.20
C LEU A 55 -16.66 -2.09 0.83
N ASP A 56 -17.16 -2.02 -0.40
CA ASP A 56 -17.99 -0.92 -0.94
C ASP A 56 -17.23 0.43 -1.04
N TRP A 57 -15.90 0.38 -1.05
CA TRP A 57 -15.10 1.54 -1.46
C TRP A 57 -15.00 1.59 -2.99
N ARG A 58 -14.69 2.76 -3.52
CA ARG A 58 -14.51 3.02 -4.95
C ARG A 58 -13.28 3.88 -5.18
N LEU A 59 -12.71 3.79 -6.37
CA LEU A 59 -11.62 4.68 -6.79
C LEU A 59 -12.14 6.12 -6.86
N GLU A 60 -11.30 7.08 -6.48
CA GLU A 60 -11.56 8.49 -6.77
C GLU A 60 -11.34 8.72 -8.29
N GLU A 61 -12.40 9.13 -9.00
CA GLU A 61 -12.38 9.48 -10.44
C GLU A 61 -11.71 10.82 -10.72
#